data_AF-A0A9D9X5F8-F1
#
_entry.id   AF-A0A9D9X5F8-F1
#
_cell.length_a   1.000
_cell.length_b   1.000
_cell.length_c   1.000
_cell.angle_alpha   90.00
_cell.angle_beta   90.00
_cell.angle_gamma   90.00
#
_symmetry.space_group_name_H-M   'P 1'
#
loop_
_entity.id
_entity.type
_entity.pdbx_description
1 polymer ?
#
loop_
_entity_poly.entity_id
_entity_poly.type
_entity_poly.pdbx_seq_one_letter_code
_entity_poly.pdbx_strand_id
1 'polypeptide(L)'
;MNFSALAIAAVAIYSVASMAYVYRWRGRVRYASFSQFLRKSWPVFAPLNCLMYMSTRSSARKPVLDAGYLPNIDLIRENWMTIRDEALALQSTGAFEAAKTPGSVGCYDVGFRTFFKRGWSRFYLKWYGTTHNSARALCPKTLALLNQVPGVRGAMFSILPPGAELTLHSDPMACSFRYHLGLATPNSERCNINVDGVPCAWYDGQDFVFDETYPHHAHNGSDSPRLILLCDVDRPTSLVGRVIRSAYFVIAKETMVPNTAEDKRGIFSALFCRLAPLRQKSLKLREERPRAYKALKLLLNTTLLTAVMAILFAAFSVIEAIVS
;
A
#
# COMPACT_ATOMS: atom_id res chain seq x y z
N MET A 1 3.43 28.65 29.01
CA MET A 1 2.59 27.72 28.21
C MET A 1 2.32 26.51 29.08
N ASN A 2 1.08 26.02 29.15
CA ASN A 2 0.76 24.76 29.84
C ASN A 2 1.35 23.57 29.06
N PHE A 3 1.49 22.41 29.72
CA PHE A 3 2.15 21.24 29.15
C PHE A 3 1.46 20.78 27.86
N SER A 4 0.13 20.80 27.84
CA SER A 4 -0.66 20.47 26.65
C SER A 4 -0.32 21.33 25.42
N ALA A 5 -0.15 22.65 25.58
CA ALA A 5 0.22 23.51 24.46
C ALA A 5 1.64 23.23 23.94
N LEU A 6 2.59 22.93 24.84
CA LEU A 6 3.95 22.55 24.46
C LEU A 6 3.97 21.19 23.72
N ALA A 7 3.21 20.21 24.20
CA ALA A 7 3.10 18.89 23.58
C ALA A 7 2.53 18.99 22.15
N ILE A 8 1.48 19.80 21.95
CA ILE A 8 0.90 20.01 20.62
C ILE A 8 1.87 20.73 19.69
N ALA A 9 2.56 21.76 20.18
CA ALA A 9 3.59 22.45 19.41
C ALA A 9 4.69 21.48 18.97
N ALA A 10 5.15 20.59 19.88
CA ALA A 10 6.14 19.58 19.57
C ALA A 10 5.64 18.59 18.50
N VAL A 11 4.40 18.10 18.59
CA VAL A 11 3.80 17.22 17.58
C VAL A 11 3.70 17.92 16.21
N ALA A 12 3.31 19.19 16.19
CA ALA A 12 3.20 19.96 14.96
C ALA A 12 4.59 20.17 14.32
N ILE A 13 5.59 20.57 15.11
CA ILE A 13 6.98 20.74 14.66
C ILE A 13 7.54 19.42 14.13
N TYR A 14 7.38 18.32 14.88
CA TYR A 14 7.80 16.99 14.45
C TYR A 14 7.13 16.59 13.14
N SER A 15 5.85 16.92 12.98
CA SER A 15 5.10 16.57 11.77
C SER A 15 5.61 17.33 10.54
N VAL A 16 5.83 18.64 10.67
CA VAL A 16 6.39 19.47 9.59
C VAL A 16 7.81 19.05 9.26
N ALA A 17 8.65 18.80 10.27
CA ALA A 17 10.02 18.33 10.08
C ALA A 17 10.07 16.97 9.37
N SER A 18 9.18 16.04 9.75
CA SER A 18 9.06 14.74 9.10
C SER A 18 8.65 14.85 7.64
N MET A 19 7.67 15.70 7.33
CA MET A 19 7.24 15.97 5.95
C MET A 19 8.38 16.59 5.12
N ALA A 20 9.10 17.57 5.68
CA ALA A 20 10.25 18.19 5.04
C ALA A 20 11.36 17.14 4.78
N TYR A 21 11.60 16.25 5.74
CA TYR A 21 12.55 15.15 5.59
C TYR A 21 12.19 14.19 4.47
N VAL A 22 10.95 13.71 4.43
CA VAL A 22 10.49 12.82 3.37
C VAL A 22 10.56 13.51 2.00
N TYR A 23 10.19 14.79 1.92
CA TYR A 23 10.23 15.53 0.67
C TYR A 23 11.65 15.79 0.16
N ARG A 24 12.58 16.17 1.04
CA ARG A 24 13.89 16.73 0.64
C ARG A 24 15.05 15.76 0.75
N TRP A 25 15.03 14.83 1.71
CA TRP A 25 16.19 14.03 2.10
C TRP A 25 15.97 12.51 2.03
N ARG A 26 14.73 12.02 2.08
CA ARG A 26 14.45 10.58 1.97
C ARG A 26 14.78 10.06 0.56
N GLY A 27 15.80 9.19 0.48
CA GLY A 27 16.22 8.57 -0.77
C GLY A 27 16.94 9.52 -1.73
N ARG A 28 17.06 9.13 -3.00
CA ARG A 28 17.75 9.85 -4.08
C ARG A 28 16.79 10.53 -5.06
N VAL A 29 15.69 9.86 -5.41
CA VAL A 29 14.71 10.37 -6.38
C VAL A 29 13.82 11.42 -5.73
N ARG A 30 13.44 12.45 -6.49
CA ARG A 30 12.60 13.55 -6.02
C ARG A 30 11.38 13.73 -6.91
N TYR A 31 10.31 14.21 -6.30
CA TYR A 31 9.15 14.69 -7.03
C TYR A 31 9.49 16.00 -7.74
N ALA A 32 8.94 16.20 -8.93
CA ALA A 32 9.15 17.39 -9.74
C ALA A 32 8.66 18.68 -9.05
N SER A 33 7.74 18.58 -8.09
CA SER A 33 7.27 19.72 -7.31
C SER A 33 6.68 19.27 -5.97
N PHE A 34 6.58 20.20 -5.02
CA PHE A 34 5.89 19.99 -3.75
C PHE A 34 4.42 19.59 -3.96
N SER A 35 3.74 20.17 -4.95
CA SER A 35 2.35 19.80 -5.31
C SER A 35 2.23 18.36 -5.81
N GLN A 36 3.23 17.84 -6.53
CA GLN A 36 3.26 16.43 -6.90
C GLN A 36 3.47 15.54 -5.66
N PHE A 37 4.42 15.90 -4.78
CA PHE A 37 4.67 15.21 -3.52
C PHE A 37 3.40 15.07 -2.66
N LEU A 38 2.69 16.19 -2.43
CA LEU A 38 1.44 16.18 -1.65
C LEU A 38 0.39 15.22 -2.22
N ARG A 39 0.35 15.05 -3.54
CA ARG A 39 -0.64 14.20 -4.24
C ARG A 39 -0.22 12.73 -4.36
N LYS A 40 1.09 12.43 -4.30
CA LYS A 40 1.64 11.13 -4.69
C LYS A 40 2.38 10.39 -3.57
N SER A 41 2.68 11.06 -2.45
CA SER A 41 3.51 10.51 -1.36
C SER A 41 2.83 10.46 0.01
N TRP A 42 1.53 10.84 0.10
CA TRP A 42 0.76 10.82 1.34
C TRP A 42 1.47 11.41 2.58
N PRO A 43 1.88 12.69 2.53
CA PRO A 43 2.75 13.31 3.54
C PRO A 43 2.18 13.32 4.96
N VAL A 44 0.87 13.17 5.12
CA VAL A 44 0.21 13.04 6.44
C VAL A 44 0.75 11.85 7.26
N PHE A 45 1.27 10.82 6.59
CA PHE A 45 1.89 9.66 7.26
C PHE A 45 3.40 9.79 7.46
N ALA A 46 4.03 10.86 6.94
CA ALA A 46 5.46 11.11 7.12
C ALA A 46 5.92 11.04 8.60
N PRO A 47 5.17 11.55 9.59
CA PRO A 47 5.59 11.50 11.00
C PRO A 47 5.68 10.05 11.52
N LEU A 48 4.68 9.22 11.20
CA LEU A 48 4.69 7.80 11.54
C LEU A 48 5.79 7.06 10.79
N ASN A 49 5.96 7.37 9.49
CA ASN A 49 6.98 6.75 8.66
C ASN A 49 8.39 7.06 9.17
N CYS A 50 8.66 8.27 9.66
CA CYS A 50 9.96 8.61 10.25
C CYS A 50 10.28 7.77 11.49
N LEU A 51 9.29 7.47 12.35
CA LEU A 51 9.46 6.54 13.48
C LEU A 51 9.78 5.12 12.97
N MET A 52 9.10 4.68 11.91
CA MET A 52 9.38 3.39 11.28
C MET A 52 10.77 3.35 10.64
N TYR A 53 11.24 4.42 9.99
CA TYR A 53 12.59 4.50 9.44
C TYR A 53 13.66 4.43 10.53
N MET A 54 13.47 5.16 11.63
CA MET A 54 14.37 5.14 12.79
C MET A 54 14.43 3.75 13.44
N SER A 55 13.30 3.05 13.52
CA SER A 55 13.23 1.69 14.06
C SER A 55 13.62 0.60 13.07
N THR A 56 13.79 0.90 11.78
CA THR A 56 14.23 -0.07 10.77
C THR A 56 15.68 -0.47 11.01
N ARG A 57 15.95 -1.79 11.01
CA ARG A 57 17.30 -2.34 11.16
C ARG A 57 18.22 -1.81 10.06
N SER A 58 19.48 -1.53 10.39
CA SER A 58 20.44 -0.92 9.45
C SER A 58 20.60 -1.69 8.14
N SER A 59 20.61 -3.03 8.19
CA SER A 59 20.69 -3.92 7.03
C SER A 59 19.51 -3.77 6.06
N ALA A 60 18.37 -3.27 6.53
CA ALA A 60 17.11 -3.17 5.79
C ALA A 60 16.77 -1.74 5.35
N ARG A 61 17.69 -0.77 5.43
CA ARG A 61 17.42 0.65 5.08
C ARG A 61 17.54 0.98 3.58
N LYS A 62 17.97 0.01 2.76
CA LYS A 62 18.13 0.18 1.32
C LYS A 62 16.76 0.19 0.62
N PRO A 63 16.64 0.84 -0.57
CA PRO A 63 15.40 0.83 -1.34
C PRO A 63 15.00 -0.56 -1.81
N VAL A 64 15.97 -1.37 -2.21
CA VAL A 64 15.78 -2.74 -2.69
C VAL A 64 16.69 -3.68 -1.91
N LEU A 65 16.18 -4.87 -1.58
CA LEU A 65 16.75 -5.86 -0.69
C LEU A 65 16.49 -7.26 -1.22
N ASP A 66 17.37 -8.19 -0.87
CA ASP A 66 17.08 -9.63 -1.01
C ASP A 66 16.05 -10.07 0.05
N ALA A 67 15.22 -11.06 -0.31
CA ALA A 67 14.15 -11.56 0.55
C ALA A 67 14.62 -12.54 1.63
N GLY A 68 15.90 -12.95 1.65
CA GLY A 68 16.46 -13.99 2.53
C GLY A 68 16.37 -13.71 4.04
N TYR A 69 16.01 -12.49 4.44
CA TYR A 69 15.69 -12.19 5.84
C TYR A 69 14.34 -12.78 6.29
N LEU A 70 13.48 -13.18 5.34
CA LEU A 70 12.18 -13.78 5.61
C LEU A 70 12.35 -15.28 5.87
N PRO A 71 11.95 -15.79 7.05
CA PRO A 71 12.02 -17.21 7.34
C PRO A 71 11.21 -18.02 6.33
N ASN A 72 11.78 -19.12 5.84
CA ASN A 72 11.19 -20.05 4.88
C ASN A 72 10.85 -19.46 3.50
N ILE A 73 11.47 -18.34 3.11
CA ILE A 73 11.20 -17.75 1.79
C ILE A 73 11.58 -18.67 0.64
N ASP A 74 12.57 -19.54 0.83
CA ASP A 74 13.03 -20.47 -0.19
C ASP A 74 11.93 -21.46 -0.60
N LEU A 75 10.97 -21.78 0.28
CA LEU A 75 9.79 -22.56 -0.11
C LEU A 75 8.99 -21.91 -1.23
N ILE A 76 8.88 -20.57 -1.22
CA ILE A 76 8.20 -19.81 -2.27
C ILE A 76 9.04 -19.78 -3.55
N ARG A 77 10.36 -19.62 -3.41
CA ARG A 77 11.31 -19.62 -4.54
C ARG A 77 11.33 -20.97 -5.24
N GLU A 78 11.49 -22.06 -4.51
CA GLU A 78 11.57 -23.41 -5.06
C GLU A 78 10.25 -23.87 -5.70
N ASN A 79 9.11 -23.38 -5.19
CA ASN A 79 7.78 -23.75 -5.68
C ASN A 79 7.14 -22.67 -6.57
N TRP A 80 7.93 -21.76 -7.12
CA TRP A 80 7.41 -20.64 -7.93
C TRP A 80 6.55 -21.10 -9.12
N MET A 81 6.90 -22.24 -9.73
CA MET A 81 6.13 -22.80 -10.85
C MET A 81 4.75 -23.27 -10.39
N THR A 82 4.64 -23.90 -9.21
CA THR A 82 3.33 -24.29 -8.64
C THR A 82 2.44 -23.05 -8.43
N ILE A 83 3.03 -21.97 -7.93
CA ILE A 83 2.34 -20.69 -7.72
C ILE A 83 1.91 -20.08 -9.06
N ARG A 84 2.81 -20.09 -10.05
CA ARG A 84 2.52 -19.61 -11.41
C ARG A 84 1.35 -20.38 -12.03
N ASP A 85 1.37 -21.70 -11.93
CA ASP A 85 0.38 -22.54 -12.61
C ASP A 85 -1.04 -22.30 -12.04
N GLU A 86 -1.18 -22.14 -10.71
CA GLU A 86 -2.47 -21.72 -10.11
C GLU A 86 -2.87 -20.31 -10.55
N ALA A 87 -1.91 -19.38 -10.66
CA ALA A 87 -2.18 -18.02 -11.10
C ALA A 87 -2.63 -17.94 -12.58
N LEU A 88 -2.03 -18.75 -13.46
CA LEU A 88 -2.40 -18.84 -14.87
C LEU A 88 -3.76 -19.53 -15.05
N ALA A 89 -4.02 -20.61 -14.30
CA ALA A 89 -5.34 -21.25 -14.28
C ALA A 89 -6.41 -20.25 -13.84
N LEU A 90 -6.16 -19.50 -12.77
CA LEU A 90 -7.04 -18.41 -12.34
C LEU A 90 -7.24 -17.36 -13.44
N GLN A 91 -6.19 -16.97 -14.16
CA GLN A 91 -6.28 -16.00 -15.25
C GLN A 91 -7.23 -16.46 -16.36
N SER A 92 -7.20 -17.74 -16.74
CA SER A 92 -8.11 -18.28 -17.76
C SER A 92 -9.59 -18.24 -17.37
N THR A 93 -9.93 -18.14 -16.08
CA THR A 93 -11.33 -18.01 -15.62
C THR A 93 -11.89 -16.60 -15.74
N GLY A 94 -11.05 -15.60 -16.03
CA GLY A 94 -11.45 -14.18 -16.04
C GLY A 94 -11.59 -13.52 -14.65
N ALA A 95 -11.19 -14.22 -13.57
CA ALA A 95 -11.32 -13.71 -12.19
C ALA A 95 -10.64 -12.35 -11.94
N PHE A 96 -9.52 -12.08 -12.62
CA PHE A 96 -8.81 -10.79 -12.52
C PHE A 96 -9.61 -9.61 -13.09
N GLU A 97 -10.42 -9.86 -14.13
CA GLU A 97 -11.21 -8.83 -14.80
C GLU A 97 -12.50 -8.54 -14.02
N ALA A 98 -13.11 -9.56 -13.42
CA ALA A 98 -14.31 -9.42 -12.59
C ALA A 98 -14.13 -8.39 -11.44
N ALA A 99 -12.94 -8.34 -10.84
CA ALA A 99 -12.63 -7.39 -9.77
C ALA A 99 -12.57 -5.92 -10.25
N LYS A 100 -12.30 -5.67 -11.54
CA LYS A 100 -12.22 -4.32 -12.12
C LYS A 100 -13.57 -3.80 -12.63
N THR A 101 -14.52 -4.69 -12.90
CA THR A 101 -15.82 -4.32 -13.47
C THR A 101 -16.54 -3.31 -12.59
N PRO A 102 -16.96 -2.14 -13.12
CA PRO A 102 -17.72 -1.15 -12.34
C PRO A 102 -18.94 -1.78 -11.68
N GLY A 103 -19.06 -1.58 -10.36
CA GLY A 103 -20.16 -2.16 -9.56
C GLY A 103 -19.85 -3.54 -8.97
N SER A 104 -18.73 -4.17 -9.31
CA SER A 104 -18.30 -5.41 -8.64
C SER A 104 -17.92 -5.15 -7.18
N VAL A 105 -17.95 -6.22 -6.39
CA VAL A 105 -17.57 -6.19 -4.97
C VAL A 105 -16.11 -5.75 -4.75
N GLY A 106 -15.25 -5.97 -5.74
CA GLY A 106 -13.82 -5.63 -5.71
C GLY A 106 -13.50 -4.22 -6.23
N CYS A 107 -14.45 -3.54 -6.88
CA CYS A 107 -14.25 -2.24 -7.53
C CYS A 107 -13.88 -1.10 -6.56
N TYR A 108 -14.19 -1.26 -5.26
CA TYR A 108 -13.97 -0.25 -4.21
C TYR A 108 -12.66 -0.44 -3.44
N ASP A 109 -11.59 -0.77 -4.16
CA ASP A 109 -10.27 -0.89 -3.57
C ASP A 109 -9.70 0.49 -3.17
N VAL A 110 -9.51 0.71 -1.86
CA VAL A 110 -9.05 2.00 -1.32
C VAL A 110 -7.57 2.25 -1.66
N GLY A 111 -6.76 1.20 -1.69
CA GLY A 111 -5.32 1.28 -1.92
C GLY A 111 -4.95 1.38 -3.40
N PHE A 112 -5.60 0.57 -4.26
CA PHE A 112 -5.08 0.32 -5.60
C PHE A 112 -5.97 0.80 -6.76
N ARG A 113 -7.16 1.36 -6.49
CA ARG A 113 -8.12 1.75 -7.56
C ARG A 113 -7.54 2.72 -8.59
N THR A 114 -6.55 3.54 -8.23
CA THR A 114 -5.95 4.48 -9.20
C THR A 114 -5.17 3.77 -10.30
N PHE A 115 -4.70 2.55 -10.05
CA PHE A 115 -3.96 1.73 -11.02
C PHE A 115 -4.88 0.99 -11.99
N PHE A 116 -6.15 0.73 -11.63
CA PHE A 116 -7.13 0.12 -12.54
C PHE A 116 -7.31 0.94 -13.84
N LYS A 117 -7.14 2.26 -13.77
CA LYS A 117 -7.16 3.15 -14.96
C LYS A 117 -6.04 2.87 -15.96
N ARG A 118 -4.99 2.17 -15.53
CA ARG A 118 -3.83 1.76 -16.33
C ARG A 118 -3.91 0.28 -16.72
N GLY A 119 -5.08 -0.34 -16.58
CA GLY A 119 -5.32 -1.74 -16.91
C GLY A 119 -4.81 -2.75 -15.88
N TRP A 120 -4.14 -2.29 -14.82
CA TRP A 120 -3.64 -3.15 -13.74
C TRP A 120 -4.77 -3.97 -13.12
N SER A 121 -4.55 -5.28 -12.96
CA SER A 121 -5.50 -6.21 -12.34
C SER A 121 -4.86 -6.92 -11.15
N ARG A 122 -5.70 -7.36 -10.21
CA ARG A 122 -5.23 -8.10 -9.03
C ARG A 122 -6.24 -9.13 -8.55
N PHE A 123 -5.75 -10.14 -7.85
CA PHE A 123 -6.56 -11.12 -7.13
C PHE A 123 -5.95 -11.39 -5.76
N TYR A 124 -6.68 -11.08 -4.69
CA TYR A 124 -6.16 -11.25 -3.34
C TYR A 124 -6.18 -12.72 -2.90
N LEU A 125 -5.12 -13.13 -2.20
CA LEU A 125 -5.00 -14.47 -1.62
C LEU A 125 -5.27 -14.41 -0.11
N LYS A 126 -4.52 -13.55 0.58
CA LYS A 126 -4.70 -13.26 2.01
C LYS A 126 -4.40 -11.79 2.29
N TRP A 127 -4.97 -11.27 3.37
CA TRP A 127 -4.81 -9.89 3.80
C TRP A 127 -4.84 -9.81 5.32
N TYR A 128 -3.70 -9.44 5.91
CA TYR A 128 -3.50 -9.15 7.33
C TYR A 128 -4.25 -10.10 8.28
N GLY A 129 -3.94 -11.39 8.17
CA GLY A 129 -4.50 -12.46 9.03
C GLY A 129 -5.83 -13.05 8.54
N THR A 130 -6.36 -12.63 7.40
CA THR A 130 -7.58 -13.20 6.81
C THR A 130 -7.29 -13.75 5.41
N THR A 131 -7.67 -14.99 5.15
CA THR A 131 -7.57 -15.62 3.83
C THR A 131 -8.91 -15.50 3.09
N HIS A 132 -8.85 -15.12 1.82
CA HIS A 132 -10.03 -15.02 0.95
C HIS A 132 -10.59 -16.41 0.67
N ASN A 133 -11.91 -16.57 0.74
CA ASN A 133 -12.58 -17.83 0.46
C ASN A 133 -12.44 -18.21 -1.01
N SER A 134 -12.52 -17.22 -1.91
CA SER A 134 -12.21 -17.38 -3.33
C SER A 134 -10.82 -17.98 -3.56
N ALA A 135 -9.82 -17.48 -2.84
CA ALA A 135 -8.45 -17.97 -2.93
C ALA A 135 -8.29 -19.39 -2.36
N ARG A 136 -9.04 -19.77 -1.30
CA ARG A 136 -9.01 -21.15 -0.77
C ARG A 136 -9.44 -22.17 -1.82
N ALA A 137 -10.45 -21.82 -2.61
CA ALA A 137 -10.95 -22.69 -3.66
C ALA A 137 -10.03 -22.74 -4.88
N LEU A 138 -9.51 -21.57 -5.30
CA LEU A 138 -8.83 -21.43 -6.58
C LEU A 138 -7.29 -21.55 -6.52
N CYS A 139 -6.69 -21.30 -5.36
CA CYS A 139 -5.24 -21.30 -5.18
C CYS A 139 -4.80 -22.01 -3.88
N PRO A 140 -5.28 -23.23 -3.61
CA PRO A 140 -5.02 -23.93 -2.34
C PRO A 140 -3.53 -24.21 -2.10
N LYS A 141 -2.76 -24.56 -3.14
CA LYS A 141 -1.33 -24.89 -2.99
C LYS A 141 -0.52 -23.64 -2.69
N THR A 142 -0.80 -22.53 -3.39
CA THR A 142 -0.18 -21.23 -3.12
C THR A 142 -0.45 -20.79 -1.68
N LEU A 143 -1.69 -20.93 -1.19
CA LEU A 143 -2.02 -20.59 0.20
C LEU A 143 -1.29 -21.47 1.22
N ALA A 144 -1.15 -22.77 0.96
CA ALA A 144 -0.41 -23.67 1.82
C ALA A 144 1.07 -23.28 1.94
N LEU A 145 1.70 -22.87 0.84
CA LEU A 145 3.08 -22.35 0.84
C LEU A 145 3.18 -21.01 1.59
N LEU A 146 2.29 -20.05 1.28
CA LEU A 146 2.28 -18.73 1.92
C LEU A 146 2.04 -18.77 3.44
N ASN A 147 1.33 -19.78 3.93
CA ASN A 147 1.08 -19.95 5.37
C ASN A 147 2.31 -20.47 6.13
N GLN A 148 3.31 -21.00 5.44
CA GLN A 148 4.58 -21.45 6.02
C GLN A 148 5.63 -20.33 6.08
N VAL A 149 5.33 -19.14 5.54
CA VAL A 149 6.17 -17.95 5.56
C VAL A 149 5.53 -16.90 6.50
N PRO A 150 5.85 -16.90 7.81
CA PRO A 150 5.16 -16.06 8.81
C PRO A 150 5.35 -14.55 8.59
N GLY A 151 6.38 -14.17 7.83
CA GLY A 151 6.64 -12.79 7.44
C GLY A 151 5.67 -12.24 6.38
N VAL A 152 4.87 -13.09 5.70
CA VAL A 152 3.90 -12.65 4.70
C VAL A 152 2.56 -12.30 5.35
N ARG A 153 2.20 -11.02 5.29
CA ARG A 153 0.99 -10.45 5.91
C ARG A 153 -0.16 -10.33 4.95
N GLY A 154 0.11 -9.87 3.73
CA GLY A 154 -0.82 -9.80 2.62
C GLY A 154 -0.20 -10.41 1.38
N ALA A 155 -1.01 -11.02 0.52
CA ALA A 155 -0.55 -11.58 -0.74
C ALA A 155 -1.65 -11.47 -1.80
N MET A 156 -1.25 -11.14 -3.02
CA MET A 156 -2.11 -11.11 -4.19
C MET A 156 -1.33 -11.45 -5.45
N PHE A 157 -2.04 -11.96 -6.45
CA PHE A 157 -1.53 -11.95 -7.81
C PHE A 157 -1.78 -10.58 -8.43
N SER A 158 -0.82 -10.11 -9.23
CA SER A 158 -0.85 -8.79 -9.85
C SER A 158 -0.45 -8.88 -11.32
N ILE A 159 -1.34 -8.36 -12.19
CA ILE A 159 -1.14 -8.31 -13.64
C ILE A 159 -0.92 -6.85 -14.05
N LEU A 160 0.17 -6.61 -14.78
CA LEU A 160 0.42 -5.35 -15.48
C LEU A 160 0.37 -5.59 -17.00
N PRO A 161 -0.62 -5.06 -17.73
CA PRO A 161 -0.76 -5.28 -19.17
C PRO A 161 0.40 -4.74 -20.01
N PRO A 162 0.54 -5.19 -21.28
CA PRO A 162 1.44 -4.56 -22.25
C PRO A 162 1.21 -3.04 -22.36
N GLY A 163 2.30 -2.27 -22.47
CA GLY A 163 2.29 -0.81 -22.57
C GLY A 163 1.85 -0.06 -21.30
N ALA A 164 1.51 -0.76 -20.20
CA ALA A 164 0.98 -0.10 -19.00
C ALA A 164 2.10 0.56 -18.17
N GLU A 165 1.79 1.73 -17.61
CA GLU A 165 2.69 2.48 -16.74
C GLU A 165 1.99 2.90 -15.44
N LEU A 166 2.62 2.59 -14.31
CA LEU A 166 2.27 3.07 -12.99
C LEU A 166 3.20 4.24 -12.64
N THR A 167 2.67 5.45 -12.77
CA THR A 167 3.42 6.71 -12.56
C THR A 167 4.07 6.79 -11.18
N LEU A 168 5.13 7.58 -11.05
CA LEU A 168 5.83 7.84 -9.77
C LEU A 168 4.89 8.09 -8.58
N HIS A 169 5.03 7.27 -7.54
CA HIS A 169 4.30 7.34 -6.28
C HIS A 169 5.12 6.78 -5.12
N SER A 170 4.62 6.97 -3.90
CA SER A 170 5.08 6.26 -2.72
C SER A 170 3.87 5.81 -1.91
N ASP A 171 3.98 4.62 -1.35
CA ASP A 171 2.92 4.05 -0.54
C ASP A 171 2.85 4.73 0.83
N PRO A 172 1.66 4.76 1.44
CA PRO A 172 1.39 5.67 2.55
C PRO A 172 2.16 5.32 3.82
N MET A 173 2.41 4.03 4.11
CA MET A 173 2.84 3.59 5.44
C MET A 173 4.03 2.64 5.40
N ALA A 174 5.08 2.99 6.14
CA ALA A 174 6.31 2.21 6.30
C ALA A 174 6.16 1.00 7.25
N CYS A 175 5.01 0.34 7.28
CA CYS A 175 4.73 -0.76 8.20
C CYS A 175 5.00 -2.16 7.60
N SER A 176 5.13 -2.24 6.28
CA SER A 176 5.57 -3.42 5.55
C SER A 176 6.73 -3.07 4.61
N PHE A 177 7.20 -4.09 3.90
CA PHE A 177 7.88 -3.98 2.62
C PHE A 177 7.03 -4.66 1.54
N ARG A 178 7.38 -4.45 0.27
CA ARG A 178 6.77 -5.11 -0.88
C ARG A 178 7.71 -6.17 -1.45
N TYR A 179 7.29 -7.43 -1.35
CA TYR A 179 7.93 -8.57 -2.01
C TYR A 179 7.27 -8.80 -3.37
N HIS A 180 8.08 -8.98 -4.41
CA HIS A 180 7.65 -9.38 -5.74
C HIS A 180 8.38 -10.64 -6.18
N LEU A 181 7.65 -11.61 -6.73
CA LEU A 181 8.18 -12.78 -7.43
C LEU A 181 7.61 -12.83 -8.84
N GLY A 182 8.47 -12.90 -9.85
CA GLY A 182 8.07 -13.12 -11.24
C GLY A 182 7.45 -14.50 -11.43
N LEU A 183 6.25 -14.58 -12.01
CA LEU A 183 5.56 -15.85 -12.27
C LEU A 183 5.44 -16.13 -13.77
N ALA A 184 4.83 -15.21 -14.51
CA ALA A 184 4.75 -15.25 -15.96
C ALA A 184 4.94 -13.82 -16.46
N THR A 185 6.18 -13.50 -16.78
CA THR A 185 6.66 -12.17 -17.09
C THR A 185 7.17 -12.12 -18.52
N PRO A 186 7.36 -10.93 -19.09
CA PRO A 186 8.00 -10.78 -20.40
C PRO A 186 9.47 -11.22 -20.42
N ASN A 187 10.09 -11.53 -19.27
CA ASN A 187 11.52 -11.83 -19.12
C ASN A 187 12.41 -10.79 -19.84
N SER A 188 12.10 -9.51 -19.64
CA SER A 188 12.71 -8.41 -20.38
C SER A 188 12.88 -7.18 -19.49
N GLU A 189 14.01 -6.49 -19.63
CA GLU A 189 14.30 -5.19 -19.01
C GLU A 189 13.26 -4.12 -19.36
N ARG A 190 12.51 -4.26 -20.46
CA ARG A 190 11.38 -3.39 -20.80
C ARG A 190 10.23 -3.48 -19.79
N CYS A 191 10.20 -4.52 -18.96
CA CYS A 191 9.24 -4.70 -17.88
C CYS A 191 9.93 -4.59 -16.52
N ASN A 192 9.91 -3.39 -15.93
CA ASN A 192 10.63 -3.10 -14.69
C ASN A 192 9.88 -2.15 -13.76
N ILE A 193 10.32 -2.14 -12.50
CA ILE A 193 10.03 -1.10 -11.52
C ILE A 193 11.33 -0.37 -11.20
N ASN A 194 11.29 0.95 -11.12
CA ASN A 194 12.37 1.75 -10.58
C ASN A 194 12.02 2.17 -9.16
N VAL A 195 12.85 1.81 -8.18
CA VAL A 195 12.68 2.16 -6.77
C VAL A 195 13.84 3.06 -6.35
N ASP A 196 13.56 4.33 -6.11
CA ASP A 196 14.55 5.32 -5.72
C ASP A 196 15.78 5.40 -6.65
N GLY A 197 15.57 5.19 -7.95
CA GLY A 197 16.63 5.21 -8.95
C GLY A 197 17.27 3.84 -9.21
N VAL A 198 16.87 2.79 -8.48
CA VAL A 198 17.33 1.42 -8.70
C VAL A 198 16.32 0.70 -9.61
N PRO A 199 16.67 0.39 -10.88
CA PRO A 199 15.82 -0.41 -11.74
C PRO A 199 15.82 -1.88 -11.31
N CYS A 200 14.65 -2.50 -11.33
CA CYS A 200 14.43 -3.92 -11.03
C CYS A 200 13.50 -4.49 -12.09
N ALA A 201 14.05 -5.24 -13.04
CA ALA A 201 13.26 -5.98 -14.01
C ALA A 201 12.68 -7.25 -13.39
N TRP A 202 11.51 -7.67 -13.86
CA TRP A 202 10.92 -8.94 -13.46
C TRP A 202 11.31 -10.04 -14.44
N TYR A 203 11.82 -11.13 -13.87
CA TYR A 203 12.10 -12.38 -14.55
C TYR A 203 11.38 -13.51 -13.82
N ASP A 204 10.98 -14.53 -14.57
CA ASP A 204 10.28 -15.67 -14.00
C ASP A 204 11.14 -16.40 -12.97
N GLY A 205 10.54 -16.73 -11.82
CA GLY A 205 11.23 -17.36 -10.70
C GLY A 205 12.17 -16.45 -9.91
N GLN A 206 12.38 -15.20 -10.32
CA GLN A 206 13.21 -14.26 -9.58
C GLN A 206 12.37 -13.36 -8.68
N ASP A 207 12.89 -13.11 -7.48
CA ASP A 207 12.24 -12.28 -6.47
C ASP A 207 13.11 -11.13 -5.97
N PHE A 208 12.44 -10.12 -5.41
CA PHE A 208 13.09 -9.06 -4.66
C PHE A 208 12.11 -8.44 -3.67
N VAL A 209 12.66 -7.75 -2.67
CA VAL A 209 11.91 -6.93 -1.72
C VAL A 209 12.29 -5.47 -1.91
N PHE A 210 11.33 -4.57 -1.82
CA PHE A 210 11.62 -3.13 -1.79
C PHE A 210 10.77 -2.41 -0.74
N ASP A 211 11.28 -1.28 -0.28
CA ASP A 211 10.56 -0.37 0.61
C ASP A 211 9.65 0.54 -0.23
N GLU A 212 8.36 0.26 -0.23
CA GLU A 212 7.34 0.97 -1.01
C GLU A 212 7.18 2.46 -0.64
N THR A 213 7.76 2.90 0.48
CA THR A 213 7.75 4.31 0.87
C THR A 213 8.80 5.16 0.16
N TYR A 214 9.75 4.52 -0.55
CA TYR A 214 10.58 5.24 -1.50
C TYR A 214 9.77 5.63 -2.75
N PRO A 215 10.12 6.73 -3.43
CA PRO A 215 9.52 7.05 -4.73
C PRO A 215 9.81 5.94 -5.74
N HIS A 216 8.74 5.37 -6.31
CA HIS A 216 8.85 4.29 -7.27
C HIS A 216 7.83 4.40 -8.40
N HIS A 217 8.17 3.85 -9.56
CA HIS A 217 7.29 3.76 -10.73
C HIS A 217 7.54 2.45 -11.47
N ALA A 218 6.51 1.90 -12.10
CA ALA A 218 6.59 0.65 -12.83
C ALA A 218 6.13 0.84 -14.28
N HIS A 219 6.77 0.12 -15.20
CA HIS A 219 6.46 0.18 -16.62
C HIS A 219 6.55 -1.23 -17.22
N ASN A 220 5.57 -1.61 -18.04
CA ASN A 220 5.64 -2.78 -18.90
C ASN A 220 5.65 -2.33 -20.37
N GLY A 221 6.83 -2.13 -20.94
CA GLY A 221 7.04 -1.68 -22.32
C GLY A 221 7.20 -2.83 -23.30
N SER A 222 6.81 -4.02 -22.88
CA SER A 222 6.81 -5.23 -23.71
C SER A 222 5.42 -5.48 -24.31
N ASP A 223 5.35 -6.52 -25.13
CA ASP A 223 4.16 -6.92 -25.87
C ASP A 223 3.37 -8.05 -25.17
N SER A 224 3.79 -8.42 -23.94
CA SER A 224 3.15 -9.46 -23.13
C SER A 224 2.82 -8.96 -21.71
N PRO A 225 1.76 -9.50 -21.07
CA PRO A 225 1.41 -9.10 -19.70
C PRO A 225 2.46 -9.60 -18.70
N ARG A 226 2.56 -8.89 -17.58
CA ARG A 226 3.42 -9.28 -16.45
C ARG A 226 2.58 -9.72 -15.26
N LEU A 227 2.58 -11.02 -14.98
CA LEU A 227 1.97 -11.66 -13.82
C LEU A 227 3.03 -11.94 -12.75
N ILE A 228 2.79 -11.44 -11.54
CA ILE A 228 3.66 -11.65 -10.38
C ILE A 228 2.86 -12.07 -9.15
N LEU A 229 3.52 -12.71 -8.20
CA LEU A 229 3.08 -12.75 -6.80
C LEU A 229 3.60 -11.48 -6.12
N LEU A 230 2.68 -10.72 -5.51
CA LEU A 230 2.97 -9.51 -4.77
C LEU A 230 2.55 -9.71 -3.31
N CYS A 231 3.47 -9.50 -2.38
CA CYS A 231 3.21 -9.66 -0.96
C CYS A 231 3.56 -8.40 -0.14
N ASP A 232 2.71 -8.13 0.85
CA ASP A 232 3.07 -7.36 2.04
C ASP A 232 3.88 -8.26 2.96
N VAL A 233 5.15 -7.89 3.18
CA VAL A 233 6.06 -8.63 4.07
C VAL A 233 6.54 -7.78 5.23
N ASP A 234 6.92 -8.44 6.31
CA ASP A 234 7.40 -7.78 7.52
C ASP A 234 8.63 -6.91 7.22
N ARG A 235 8.57 -5.64 7.62
CA ARG A 235 9.74 -4.76 7.70
C ARG A 235 10.61 -5.15 8.91
N PRO A 236 11.92 -5.41 8.75
CA PRO A 236 12.83 -5.67 9.87
C PRO A 236 12.99 -4.44 10.76
N THR A 237 12.46 -4.51 11.98
CA THR A 237 12.42 -3.39 12.93
C THR A 237 12.87 -3.76 14.34
N SER A 238 13.16 -2.75 15.15
CA SER A 238 13.31 -2.84 16.60
C SER A 238 11.97 -3.16 17.29
N LEU A 239 11.97 -3.34 18.61
CA LEU A 239 10.74 -3.63 19.37
C LEU A 239 9.67 -2.55 19.18
N VAL A 240 10.07 -1.27 19.18
CA VAL A 240 9.16 -0.13 18.97
C VAL A 240 8.46 -0.24 17.61
N GLY A 241 9.22 -0.52 16.54
CA GLY A 241 8.65 -0.69 15.21
C GLY A 241 7.72 -1.90 15.12
N ARG A 242 7.99 -2.98 15.86
CA ARG A 242 7.08 -4.14 15.94
C ARG A 242 5.75 -3.77 16.59
N VAL A 243 5.74 -2.96 17.65
CA VAL A 243 4.49 -2.50 18.30
C VAL A 243 3.66 -1.64 17.33
N ILE A 244 4.28 -0.66 16.69
CA ILE A 244 3.61 0.21 15.70
C ILE A 244 3.02 -0.63 14.57
N ARG A 245 3.81 -1.57 14.04
CA ARG A 245 3.38 -2.48 12.98
C ARG A 245 2.21 -3.37 13.41
N SER A 246 2.22 -3.91 14.62
CA SER A 246 1.10 -4.69 15.15
C SER A 246 -0.19 -3.88 15.24
N ALA A 247 -0.12 -2.63 15.68
CA ALA A 247 -1.27 -1.72 15.68
C ALA A 247 -1.78 -1.46 14.25
N TYR A 248 -0.87 -1.24 13.30
CA TYR A 248 -1.23 -1.11 11.89
C TYR A 248 -1.93 -2.35 11.34
N PHE A 249 -1.48 -3.56 11.70
CA PHE A 249 -2.10 -4.80 11.20
C PHE A 249 -3.58 -4.93 11.57
N VAL A 250 -3.97 -4.46 12.76
CA VAL A 250 -5.38 -4.44 13.18
C VAL A 250 -6.20 -3.55 12.24
N ILE A 251 -5.68 -2.37 11.90
CA ILE A 251 -6.34 -1.42 11.00
C ILE A 251 -6.34 -1.94 9.56
N ALA A 252 -5.22 -2.49 9.09
CA ALA A 252 -5.05 -2.98 7.73
C ALA A 252 -5.97 -4.16 7.44
N LYS A 253 -6.27 -5.02 8.42
CA LYS A 253 -7.27 -6.08 8.27
C LYS A 253 -8.64 -5.53 7.82
N GLU A 254 -9.02 -4.37 8.35
CA GLU A 254 -10.31 -3.72 8.04
C GLU A 254 -10.35 -3.02 6.68
N THR A 255 -9.23 -2.97 5.96
CA THR A 255 -9.17 -2.51 4.57
C THR A 255 -9.30 -3.65 3.56
N MET A 256 -9.55 -4.88 4.02
CA MET A 256 -9.76 -6.04 3.14
C MET A 256 -10.82 -5.76 2.08
N VAL A 257 -10.50 -6.09 0.83
CA VAL A 257 -11.37 -5.94 -0.33
C VAL A 257 -11.64 -7.32 -0.92
N PRO A 258 -12.91 -7.72 -1.07
CA PRO A 258 -13.25 -9.05 -1.59
C PRO A 258 -12.87 -9.18 -3.08
N ASN A 259 -12.56 -10.41 -3.52
CA ASN A 259 -12.51 -10.72 -4.95
C ASN A 259 -13.92 -11.07 -5.45
N THR A 260 -14.64 -11.90 -4.70
CA THR A 260 -15.99 -12.41 -5.03
C THR A 260 -16.97 -12.17 -3.87
N ALA A 261 -18.25 -12.48 -4.04
CA ALA A 261 -19.27 -12.21 -3.02
C ALA A 261 -19.09 -13.06 -1.75
N GLU A 262 -18.42 -14.19 -1.86
CA GLU A 262 -18.15 -15.14 -0.77
C GLU A 262 -17.01 -14.69 0.14
N ASP A 263 -16.24 -13.68 -0.29
CA ASP A 263 -15.12 -13.14 0.48
C ASP A 263 -15.60 -12.14 1.55
N LYS A 264 -14.90 -12.15 2.69
CA LYS A 264 -15.13 -11.15 3.74
C LYS A 264 -14.78 -9.76 3.23
N ARG A 265 -15.52 -8.76 3.69
CA ARG A 265 -15.25 -7.34 3.44
C ARG A 265 -14.96 -6.64 4.75
N GLY A 266 -13.88 -5.86 4.79
CA GLY A 266 -13.54 -5.06 5.96
C GLY A 266 -14.45 -3.84 6.15
N ILE A 267 -14.52 -3.31 7.37
CA ILE A 267 -15.42 -2.21 7.73
C ILE A 267 -15.15 -0.96 6.88
N PHE A 268 -13.88 -0.60 6.68
CA PHE A 268 -13.52 0.59 5.91
C PHE A 268 -13.91 0.44 4.43
N SER A 269 -13.67 -0.74 3.85
CA SER A 269 -14.09 -1.04 2.47
C SER A 269 -15.61 -0.95 2.31
N ALA A 270 -16.38 -1.40 3.31
CA ALA A 270 -17.84 -1.27 3.31
C ALA A 270 -18.29 0.20 3.39
N LEU A 271 -17.65 1.01 4.25
CA LEU A 271 -17.91 2.45 4.34
C LEU A 271 -17.60 3.17 3.02
N PHE A 272 -16.47 2.88 2.39
CA PHE A 272 -16.09 3.47 1.09
C PHE A 272 -17.09 3.14 -0.01
N CYS A 273 -17.60 1.91 -0.05
CA CYS A 273 -18.68 1.51 -0.97
C CYS A 273 -19.94 2.36 -0.73
N ARG A 274 -20.37 2.50 0.53
CA ARG A 274 -21.54 3.33 0.90
C ARG A 274 -21.37 4.80 0.54
N LEU A 275 -20.14 5.34 0.64
CA LEU A 275 -19.84 6.73 0.32
C LEU A 275 -19.56 6.97 -1.18
N ALA A 276 -19.50 5.92 -2.00
CA ALA A 276 -19.20 6.05 -3.44
C ALA A 276 -20.14 6.99 -4.21
N PRO A 277 -21.47 7.01 -3.97
CA PRO A 277 -22.38 7.95 -4.65
C PRO A 277 -22.07 9.42 -4.30
N LEU A 278 -21.67 9.71 -3.06
CA LEU A 278 -21.28 11.07 -2.65
C LEU A 278 -20.04 11.54 -3.41
N ARG A 279 -19.11 10.63 -3.69
CA ARG A 279 -17.93 10.94 -4.52
C ARG A 279 -18.32 11.27 -5.96
N GLN A 280 -19.29 10.58 -6.55
CA GLN A 280 -19.77 10.91 -7.90
C GLN A 280 -20.38 12.31 -7.92
N LYS A 281 -21.20 12.65 -6.92
CA LYS A 281 -21.73 14.02 -6.74
C LYS A 281 -20.61 15.06 -6.58
N SER A 282 -19.55 14.75 -5.85
CA SER A 282 -18.43 15.69 -5.67
C SER A 282 -17.59 15.88 -6.93
N LEU A 283 -17.44 14.85 -7.77
CA LEU A 283 -16.79 14.96 -9.07
C LEU A 283 -17.62 15.81 -10.03
N LYS A 284 -18.93 15.60 -10.07
CA LYS A 284 -19.86 16.44 -10.85
C LYS A 284 -19.80 17.90 -10.41
N LEU A 285 -19.81 18.16 -9.09
CA LEU A 285 -19.65 19.52 -8.55
C LEU A 285 -18.32 20.16 -8.96
N ARG A 286 -17.23 19.39 -9.02
CA ARG A 286 -15.92 19.89 -9.46
C ARG A 286 -15.93 20.35 -10.92
N GLU A 287 -16.67 19.66 -11.76
CA GLU A 287 -16.81 19.97 -13.19
C GLU A 287 -17.76 21.16 -13.41
N GLU A 288 -18.92 21.17 -12.76
CA GLU A 288 -19.95 22.21 -12.94
C GLU A 288 -19.62 23.51 -12.20
N ARG A 289 -19.06 23.42 -10.99
CA ARG A 289 -18.84 24.57 -10.09
C ARG A 289 -17.49 24.46 -9.36
N PRO A 290 -16.37 24.65 -10.07
CA PRO A 290 -15.03 24.42 -9.51
C PRO A 290 -14.70 25.31 -8.30
N ARG A 291 -15.24 26.54 -8.23
CA ARG A 291 -15.06 27.44 -7.08
C ARG A 291 -15.77 26.91 -5.83
N ALA A 292 -17.03 26.51 -5.96
CA ALA A 292 -17.81 25.92 -4.87
C ALA A 292 -17.17 24.61 -4.37
N TYR A 293 -16.71 23.77 -5.30
CA TYR A 293 -15.96 22.56 -4.95
C TYR A 293 -14.69 22.86 -4.14
N LYS A 294 -13.88 23.84 -4.57
CA LYS A 294 -12.66 24.25 -3.85
C LYS A 294 -12.97 24.77 -2.44
N ALA A 295 -14.00 25.61 -2.30
CA ALA A 295 -14.43 26.13 -1.00
C ALA A 295 -14.93 25.02 -0.07
N LEU A 296 -15.82 24.13 -0.55
CA LEU A 296 -16.31 23.00 0.22
C LEU A 296 -15.18 22.04 0.62
N LYS A 297 -14.25 21.77 -0.30
CA LYS A 297 -13.08 20.95 -0.01
C LYS A 297 -12.19 21.57 1.06
N LEU A 298 -11.96 22.87 1.01
CA LEU A 298 -11.19 23.58 2.03
C LEU A 298 -11.90 23.49 3.39
N LEU A 299 -13.19 23.82 3.44
CA LEU A 299 -14.00 23.76 4.66
C LEU A 299 -13.97 22.35 5.30
N LEU A 300 -14.21 21.31 4.50
CA LEU A 300 -14.17 19.93 4.98
C LEU A 300 -12.80 19.58 5.57
N ASN A 301 -11.72 19.91 4.85
CA ASN A 301 -10.37 19.62 5.30
C ASN A 301 -10.00 20.39 6.57
N THR A 302 -10.37 21.67 6.68
CA THR A 302 -10.13 22.47 7.89
C THR A 302 -10.92 21.95 9.07
N THR A 303 -12.19 21.57 8.87
CA THR A 303 -13.02 21.00 9.95
C THR A 303 -12.45 19.67 10.45
N LEU A 304 -12.04 18.78 9.55
CA LEU A 304 -11.42 17.50 9.93
C LEU A 304 -10.10 17.72 10.68
N LEU A 305 -9.25 18.64 10.21
CA LEU A 305 -8.01 18.98 10.89
C LEU A 305 -8.26 19.52 12.29
N THR A 306 -9.17 20.49 12.44
CA THR A 306 -9.54 21.06 13.74
C THR A 306 -10.09 20.00 14.69
N ALA A 307 -10.93 19.08 14.21
CA ALA A 307 -11.46 17.99 15.02
C ALA A 307 -10.35 17.06 15.54
N VAL A 308 -9.40 16.68 14.68
CA VAL A 308 -8.23 15.87 15.09
C VAL A 308 -7.38 16.62 16.13
N MET A 309 -7.12 17.91 15.90
CA MET A 309 -6.35 18.73 16.85
C MET A 309 -7.06 18.90 18.18
N ALA A 310 -8.39 19.03 18.19
CA ALA A 310 -9.20 19.10 19.41
C ALA A 310 -9.18 17.79 20.20
N ILE A 311 -9.25 16.64 19.53
CA ILE A 311 -9.12 15.32 20.17
C ILE A 311 -7.74 15.16 20.80
N LEU A 312 -6.67 15.53 20.08
CA LEU A 312 -5.31 15.48 20.62
C LEU A 312 -5.14 16.43 21.82
N PHE A 313 -5.67 17.64 21.74
CA PHE A 313 -5.64 18.59 22.86
C PHE A 313 -6.37 18.03 24.09
N ALA A 314 -7.56 17.46 23.91
CA ALA A 314 -8.33 16.84 24.99
C ALA A 314 -7.55 15.69 25.62
N ALA A 315 -6.93 14.83 24.81
CA ALA A 315 -6.13 13.71 25.30
C ALA A 315 -4.92 14.18 26.13
N PHE A 316 -4.17 15.18 25.66
CA PHE A 316 -3.06 15.75 26.43
C PHE A 316 -3.52 16.47 27.69
N SER A 317 -4.67 17.13 27.66
CA SER A 317 -5.24 17.79 28.84
C SER A 317 -5.62 16.77 29.92
N VAL A 318 -6.16 15.61 29.53
CA VAL A 318 -6.44 14.51 30.46
C VAL A 318 -5.14 13.97 31.07
N ILE A 319 -4.09 13.79 30.27
CA ILE A 319 -2.77 13.36 30.77
C ILE A 319 -2.20 14.39 31.74
N GLU A 320 -2.26 15.68 31.39
CA GLU A 320 -1.80 16.77 32.25
C GLU A 320 -2.53 16.74 33.60
N ALA A 321 -3.86 16.56 33.60
CA ALA A 321 -4.66 16.45 34.81
C ALA A 321 -4.38 15.20 35.66
N ILE A 322 -3.89 14.10 35.05
CA ILE A 322 -3.50 12.88 35.77
C ILE A 322 -2.10 13.03 36.41
N VAL A 323 -1.23 13.83 35.78
CA VAL A 323 0.17 14.01 36.20
C VAL A 323 0.35 15.18 37.18
N SER A 324 -0.55 16.15 37.18
CA SER A 324 -0.61 17.27 38.13
C SER A 324 -1.25 16.88 39.46
#